data_AF-A0A1R1BRT0-F1
#
_entry.id   AF-A0A1R1BRT0-F1
#
_cell.length_a   1.000
_cell.length_b   1.000
_cell.length_c   1.000
_cell.angle_alpha   90.00
_cell.angle_beta   90.00
_cell.angle_gamma   90.00
#
_symmetry.space_group_name_H-M   'P 1'
#
loop_
_entity.id
_entity.type
_entity.pdbx_description
1 polymer ?
#
loop_
_entity_poly.entity_id
_entity_poly.type
_entity_poly.pdbx_seq_one_letter_code
_entity_poly.pdbx_strand_id
1 'polypeptide(L)'
;MDRELLEQINLWHEQDQFRLIIERIERIPVSERDYDLIGQLARAYNNDARYREAIQQLLSVQEQGVNDPLWQYRLGYAYCYIASYEQALLAFERADELLPHDESTLEFLRQIRPQAEKMRLDRQRHEENIAALEQSGTQNHLRAASGTYAPATFWVHSDYVQENHVSEPFDEEEIVSIEKELGYKLPASYIHLMNTQNGGIPARTVFPTKEATSWADDHIAISSIMGIGHDKIYALGGELGSRFMIEDWGYPDLGIVICDCPSAGHDVVMLDYRFCGPEGEPCVVHVDQENDYEITYLAPNFEAFIRGLLDEDTYDLSDEQDED
;
A
#
# COMPACT_ATOMS: atom_id res chain seq x y z
N MET A 1 -1.03 -35.58 9.32
CA MET A 1 -1.20 -35.72 7.86
C MET A 1 -0.87 -37.12 7.31
N ASP A 2 -1.59 -37.57 6.27
CA ASP A 2 -1.32 -38.82 5.52
C ASP A 2 0.02 -38.74 4.75
N ARG A 3 0.80 -39.83 4.77
CA ARG A 3 2.14 -39.88 4.18
C ARG A 3 2.12 -39.75 2.66
N GLU A 4 1.17 -40.41 1.99
CA GLU A 4 1.03 -40.32 0.53
C GLU A 4 0.67 -38.89 0.11
N LEU A 5 -0.21 -38.23 0.86
CA LEU A 5 -0.55 -36.83 0.63
C LEU A 5 0.66 -35.90 0.82
N LEU A 6 1.46 -36.11 1.87
CA LEU A 6 2.68 -35.31 2.10
C LEU A 6 3.70 -35.49 0.97
N GLU A 7 3.94 -36.73 0.53
CA GLU A 7 4.85 -37.02 -0.59
C GLU A 7 4.36 -36.34 -1.88
N GLN A 8 3.06 -36.36 -2.15
CA GLN A 8 2.48 -35.68 -3.32
C GLN A 8 2.58 -34.14 -3.22
N ILE A 9 2.35 -33.56 -2.04
CA ILE A 9 2.51 -32.12 -1.81
C ILE A 9 3.97 -31.69 -2.05
N ASN A 10 4.93 -32.47 -1.58
CA ASN A 10 6.35 -32.17 -1.79
C ASN A 10 6.74 -32.27 -3.27
N LEU A 11 6.23 -33.27 -3.99
CA LEU A 11 6.44 -33.37 -5.43
C LEU A 11 5.89 -32.16 -6.19
N TRP A 12 4.68 -31.70 -5.85
CA TRP A 12 4.12 -30.50 -6.46
C TRP A 12 4.90 -29.24 -6.09
N HIS A 13 5.42 -29.16 -4.86
CA HIS A 13 6.23 -28.04 -4.43
C HIS A 13 7.56 -27.97 -5.20
N GLU A 14 8.23 -29.10 -5.41
CA GLU A 14 9.46 -29.18 -6.22
C GLU A 14 9.23 -28.87 -7.70
N GLN A 15 7.99 -28.91 -8.17
CA GLN A 15 7.58 -28.62 -9.55
C GLN A 15 6.94 -27.22 -9.69
N ASP A 16 7.00 -26.39 -8.65
CA ASP A 16 6.36 -25.08 -8.57
C ASP A 16 4.84 -25.10 -8.82
N GLN A 17 4.19 -26.25 -8.58
CA GLN A 17 2.75 -26.45 -8.75
C GLN A 17 1.97 -26.05 -7.50
N PHE A 18 2.20 -24.83 -7.00
CA PHE A 18 1.63 -24.35 -5.73
C PHE A 18 0.10 -24.33 -5.75
N ARG A 19 -0.51 -23.95 -6.88
CA ARG A 19 -1.97 -23.96 -7.07
C ARG A 19 -2.59 -25.34 -6.88
N LEU A 20 -1.92 -26.42 -7.31
CA LEU A 20 -2.41 -27.78 -7.08
C LEU A 20 -2.38 -28.16 -5.60
N ILE A 21 -1.37 -27.70 -4.86
CA ILE A 21 -1.29 -27.90 -3.40
C ILE A 21 -2.46 -27.17 -2.73
N ILE A 22 -2.69 -25.90 -3.08
CA ILE A 22 -3.78 -25.08 -2.57
C ILE A 22 -5.13 -25.77 -2.84
N GLU A 23 -5.45 -26.06 -4.10
CA GLU A 23 -6.70 -26.71 -4.49
C GLU A 23 -6.90 -28.06 -3.76
N ARG A 24 -5.83 -28.84 -3.61
CA ARG A 24 -5.91 -30.16 -2.97
C ARG A 24 -6.26 -30.04 -1.49
N ILE A 25 -5.61 -29.13 -0.76
CA ILE A 25 -5.82 -28.94 0.68
C ILE A 25 -7.16 -28.22 0.92
N GLU A 26 -7.55 -27.28 0.06
CA GLU A 26 -8.82 -26.56 0.21
C GLU A 26 -10.05 -27.46 0.07
N ARG A 27 -9.95 -28.57 -0.67
CA ARG A 27 -11.00 -29.60 -0.73
C ARG A 27 -11.20 -30.36 0.59
N ILE A 28 -10.25 -30.29 1.51
CA ILE A 28 -10.38 -30.88 2.85
C ILE A 28 -11.21 -29.89 3.70
N PRO A 29 -12.26 -30.34 4.41
CA PRO A 29 -13.02 -29.46 5.30
C PRO A 29 -12.12 -28.76 6.32
N VAL A 30 -12.38 -27.48 6.62
CA VAL A 30 -11.55 -26.69 7.57
C VAL A 30 -11.39 -27.40 8.93
N SER A 31 -12.44 -28.06 9.42
CA SER A 31 -12.42 -28.83 10.66
C SER A 31 -11.51 -30.07 10.66
N GLU A 32 -11.10 -30.54 9.48
CA GLU A 32 -10.23 -31.70 9.29
C GLU A 32 -8.79 -31.31 8.93
N ARG A 33 -8.50 -30.01 8.76
CA ARG A 33 -7.15 -29.53 8.49
C ARG A 33 -6.37 -29.46 9.80
N ASP A 34 -5.44 -30.38 9.97
CA ASP A 34 -4.50 -30.36 11.09
C ASP A 34 -3.41 -29.28 10.89
N TYR A 35 -2.59 -29.08 11.92
CA TYR A 35 -1.50 -28.10 11.91
C TYR A 35 -0.55 -28.28 10.72
N ASP A 36 -0.20 -29.53 10.40
CA ASP A 36 0.69 -29.84 9.28
C ASP A 36 0.08 -29.39 7.95
N LEU A 37 -1.21 -29.72 7.70
CA LEU A 37 -1.92 -29.30 6.50
C LEU A 37 -2.02 -27.77 6.38
N ILE A 38 -2.29 -27.09 7.50
CA ILE A 38 -2.35 -25.62 7.52
C ILE A 38 -0.98 -25.02 7.23
N GLY A 39 0.09 -25.59 7.79
CA GLY A 39 1.45 -25.20 7.48
C GLY A 39 1.78 -25.38 5.99
N GLN A 40 1.41 -26.50 5.38
CA GLN A 40 1.62 -26.75 3.95
C GLN A 40 0.82 -25.80 3.07
N LEU A 41 -0.43 -25.51 3.44
CA LEU A 41 -1.29 -24.57 2.74
C LEU A 41 -0.72 -23.15 2.79
N ALA A 42 -0.28 -22.69 3.97
CA ALA A 42 0.37 -21.39 4.12
C ALA A 42 1.67 -21.30 3.31
N ARG A 43 2.48 -22.37 3.27
CA ARG A 43 3.66 -22.43 2.38
C ARG A 43 3.26 -22.26 0.92
N ALA A 44 2.23 -22.96 0.47
CA ALA A 44 1.78 -22.88 -0.91
C ALA A 44 1.24 -21.48 -1.24
N TYR A 45 0.49 -20.85 -0.33
CA TYR A 45 0.04 -19.47 -0.47
C TYR A 45 1.18 -18.47 -0.59
N ASN A 46 2.21 -18.57 0.27
CA ASN A 46 3.39 -17.72 0.17
C ASN A 46 4.08 -17.82 -1.20
N ASN A 47 4.19 -19.02 -1.75
CA ASN A 47 4.85 -19.23 -3.05
C ASN A 47 3.96 -18.87 -4.26
N ASP A 48 2.64 -18.82 -4.09
CA ASP A 48 1.67 -18.33 -5.09
C ASP A 48 1.40 -16.82 -4.93
N ALA A 49 2.19 -16.11 -4.11
CA ALA A 49 2.06 -14.67 -3.78
C ALA A 49 0.73 -14.27 -3.10
N ARG A 50 0.04 -15.23 -2.46
CA ARG A 50 -1.22 -15.04 -1.73
C ARG A 50 -0.97 -14.82 -0.24
N TYR A 51 -0.20 -13.77 0.07
CA TYR A 51 0.38 -13.55 1.39
C TYR A 51 -0.67 -13.30 2.48
N ARG A 52 -1.77 -12.61 2.18
CA ARG A 52 -2.85 -12.36 3.15
C ARG A 52 -3.54 -13.66 3.55
N GLU A 53 -3.80 -14.56 2.60
CA GLU A 53 -4.33 -15.89 2.91
C GLU A 53 -3.33 -16.75 3.69
N ALA A 54 -2.04 -16.65 3.37
CA ALA A 54 -0.99 -17.33 4.15
C ALA A 54 -1.00 -16.88 5.62
N ILE A 55 -1.05 -15.57 5.88
CA ILE A 55 -1.15 -15.00 7.23
C ILE A 55 -2.42 -15.49 7.92
N GLN A 56 -3.57 -15.45 7.25
CA GLN A 56 -4.83 -15.93 7.81
C GLN A 56 -4.75 -17.41 8.23
N GLN A 57 -4.17 -18.26 7.39
CA GLN A 57 -3.99 -19.68 7.72
C GLN A 57 -3.03 -19.87 8.88
N LEU A 58 -1.87 -19.19 8.90
CA LEU A 58 -0.89 -19.31 9.97
C LEU A 58 -1.46 -18.86 11.32
N LEU A 59 -2.14 -17.72 11.35
CA LEU A 59 -2.76 -17.19 12.57
C LEU A 59 -3.88 -18.08 13.10
N SER A 60 -4.58 -18.84 12.23
CA SER A 60 -5.61 -19.79 12.67
C SER A 60 -5.07 -20.93 13.57
N VAL A 61 -3.76 -21.17 13.53
CA VAL A 61 -3.07 -22.18 14.35
C VAL A 61 -1.98 -21.59 15.25
N GLN A 62 -2.07 -20.30 15.56
CA GLN A 62 -1.06 -19.57 16.33
C GLN A 62 -0.71 -20.23 17.68
N GLU A 63 -1.70 -20.80 18.38
CA GLU A 63 -1.47 -21.48 19.67
C GLU A 63 -0.42 -22.60 19.56
N GLN A 64 -0.37 -23.28 18.41
CA GLN A 64 0.61 -24.34 18.14
C GLN A 64 1.88 -23.76 17.49
N GLY A 65 1.72 -22.78 16.59
CA GLY A 65 2.80 -22.25 15.75
C GLY A 65 3.77 -21.29 16.44
N VAL A 66 3.39 -20.64 17.54
CA VAL A 66 4.23 -19.59 18.18
C VAL A 66 5.62 -20.08 18.63
N ASN A 67 5.78 -21.39 18.86
CA ASN A 67 7.04 -22.03 19.24
C ASN A 67 7.65 -22.89 18.13
N ASP A 68 7.15 -22.78 16.89
CA ASP A 68 7.69 -23.45 15.72
C ASP A 68 8.48 -22.44 14.86
N PRO A 69 9.80 -22.62 14.69
CA PRO A 69 10.63 -21.69 13.90
C PRO A 69 10.18 -21.61 12.42
N LEU A 70 9.67 -22.71 11.84
CA LEU A 70 9.24 -22.72 10.44
C LEU A 70 7.92 -21.98 10.25
N TRP A 71 7.02 -22.06 11.23
CA TRP A 71 5.80 -21.25 11.25
C TRP A 71 6.13 -19.77 11.36
N GLN A 72 7.04 -19.40 12.27
CA GLN A 72 7.49 -18.01 12.45
C GLN A 72 8.15 -17.46 11.18
N TYR A 73 9.03 -18.25 10.55
CA TYR A 73 9.65 -17.90 9.28
C TYR A 73 8.61 -17.66 8.18
N ARG A 74 7.62 -18.55 8.02
CA ARG A 74 6.56 -18.41 7.01
C ARG A 74 5.67 -17.20 7.27
N LEU A 75 5.40 -16.89 8.53
CA LEU A 75 4.63 -15.71 8.92
C LEU A 75 5.41 -14.42 8.65
N GLY A 76 6.70 -14.39 9.03
CA GLY A 76 7.60 -13.27 8.74
C GLY A 76 7.75 -13.02 7.24
N TYR A 77 7.89 -14.09 6.46
CA TYR A 77 7.94 -14.03 5.00
C TYR A 77 6.67 -13.37 4.45
N ALA A 78 5.49 -13.86 4.85
CA ALA A 78 4.23 -13.30 4.38
C ALA A 78 4.07 -11.81 4.77
N TYR A 79 4.44 -11.43 5.99
CA TYR A 79 4.42 -10.03 6.43
C TYR A 79 5.38 -9.13 5.65
N CYS A 80 6.56 -9.64 5.26
CA CYS A 80 7.53 -8.90 4.47
C CYS A 80 6.94 -8.47 3.13
N TYR A 81 6.26 -9.39 2.43
CA TYR A 81 5.68 -9.12 1.11
C TYR A 81 4.37 -8.33 1.12
N ILE A 82 3.77 -8.10 2.28
CA ILE A 82 2.69 -7.11 2.43
C ILE A 82 3.16 -5.81 3.12
N ALA A 83 4.48 -5.57 3.10
CA ALA A 83 5.14 -4.39 3.68
C ALA A 83 4.78 -4.13 5.16
N SER A 84 4.48 -5.19 5.93
CA SER A 84 4.22 -5.13 7.37
C SER A 84 5.52 -5.38 8.12
N TYR A 85 6.51 -4.52 7.92
CA TYR A 85 7.91 -4.77 8.32
C TYR A 85 8.11 -4.92 9.83
N GLU A 86 7.35 -4.18 10.65
CA GLU A 86 7.38 -4.36 12.11
C GLU A 86 6.93 -5.77 12.52
N GLN A 87 5.86 -6.30 11.91
CA GLN A 87 5.36 -7.65 12.20
C GLN A 87 6.29 -8.72 11.63
N ALA A 88 6.85 -8.48 10.44
CA ALA A 88 7.84 -9.35 9.82
C ALA A 88 9.08 -9.48 10.72
N LEU A 89 9.59 -8.35 11.22
CA LEU A 89 10.74 -8.32 12.14
C LEU A 89 10.47 -9.15 13.39
N LEU A 90 9.32 -8.95 14.06
CA LEU A 90 8.96 -9.72 15.26
C LEU A 90 8.90 -11.23 15.00
N ALA A 91 8.33 -11.64 13.86
CA ALA A 91 8.24 -13.04 13.49
C ALA A 91 9.63 -13.64 13.20
N PHE A 92 10.48 -12.94 12.44
CA PHE A 92 11.83 -13.43 12.14
C PHE A 92 12.76 -13.43 13.35
N GLU A 93 12.65 -12.45 14.26
CA GLU A 93 13.40 -12.47 15.52
C GLU A 93 12.98 -13.67 16.36
N ARG A 94 11.68 -13.97 16.42
CA ARG A 94 11.19 -15.16 17.11
C ARG A 94 11.64 -16.45 16.43
N ALA A 95 11.75 -16.48 15.11
CA ALA A 95 12.30 -17.62 14.37
C ALA A 95 13.78 -17.85 14.73
N ASP A 96 14.61 -16.80 14.78
CA ASP A 96 16.03 -16.87 15.15
C ASP A 96 16.22 -17.26 16.63
N GLU A 97 15.35 -16.81 17.54
CA GLU A 97 15.36 -17.28 18.94
C GLU A 97 15.13 -18.79 19.06
N LEU A 98 14.23 -19.35 18.24
CA LEU A 98 13.83 -20.75 18.26
C LEU A 98 14.83 -21.64 17.52
N LEU A 99 15.42 -21.14 16.42
CA LEU A 99 16.42 -21.82 15.61
C LEU A 99 17.56 -20.84 15.25
N PRO A 100 18.52 -20.64 16.17
CA PRO A 100 19.63 -19.71 15.92
C PRO A 100 20.52 -20.19 14.78
N HIS A 101 21.10 -19.23 14.06
CA HIS A 101 22.04 -19.47 12.94
C HIS A 101 21.41 -20.06 11.68
N ASP A 102 20.09 -20.01 11.55
CA ASP A 102 19.43 -20.28 10.27
C ASP A 102 19.77 -19.18 9.26
N GLU A 103 20.46 -19.54 8.17
CA GLU A 103 21.00 -18.58 7.20
C GLU A 103 19.89 -17.78 6.53
N SER A 104 18.79 -18.43 6.15
CA SER A 104 17.64 -17.80 5.51
C SER A 104 16.95 -16.79 6.43
N THR A 105 16.75 -17.12 7.70
CA THR A 105 16.18 -16.20 8.70
C THR A 105 17.10 -14.99 8.91
N LEU A 106 18.41 -15.22 9.03
CA LEU A 106 19.38 -14.14 9.21
C LEU A 106 19.48 -13.22 7.99
N GLU A 107 19.27 -13.74 6.78
CA GLU A 107 19.20 -12.94 5.56
C GLU A 107 18.01 -11.98 5.57
N PHE A 108 16.81 -12.49 5.85
CA PHE A 108 15.62 -11.65 6.00
C PHE A 108 15.76 -10.62 7.12
N LEU A 109 16.34 -11.00 8.27
CA LEU A 109 16.59 -10.03 9.35
C LEU A 109 17.54 -8.90 8.96
N ARG A 110 18.57 -9.18 8.14
CA ARG A 110 19.47 -8.12 7.63
C ARG A 110 18.73 -7.17 6.71
N GLN A 111 17.84 -7.71 5.87
CA GLN A 111 17.03 -6.93 4.96
C GLN A 111 16.04 -6.07 5.74
N ILE A 112 15.17 -6.67 6.56
CA ILE A 112 13.95 -6.08 7.17
C ILE A 112 14.22 -5.06 8.28
N ARG A 113 15.33 -5.17 9.02
CA ARG A 113 15.63 -4.29 10.16
C ARG A 113 15.61 -2.79 9.77
N PRO A 114 16.32 -2.36 8.72
CA PRO A 114 16.20 -1.00 8.18
C PRO A 114 14.76 -0.55 7.86
N GLN A 115 13.96 -1.35 7.14
CA GLN A 115 12.60 -0.94 6.75
C GLN A 115 11.66 -0.91 7.96
N ALA A 116 11.82 -1.83 8.92
CA ALA A 116 11.05 -1.80 10.16
C ALA A 116 11.38 -0.57 11.01
N GLU A 117 12.65 -0.17 11.09
CA GLU A 117 13.04 1.07 11.77
C GLU A 117 12.49 2.30 11.05
N LYS A 118 12.59 2.34 9.71
CA LYS A 118 11.99 3.40 8.90
C LYS A 118 10.48 3.52 9.16
N MET A 119 9.76 2.40 9.05
CA MET A 119 8.31 2.34 9.30
C MET A 119 7.93 2.84 10.71
N ARG A 120 8.76 2.55 11.72
CA ARG A 120 8.57 3.04 13.10
C ARG A 120 8.75 4.56 13.20
N LEU A 121 9.76 5.11 12.52
CA LEU A 121 9.98 6.55 12.44
C LEU A 121 8.85 7.26 11.69
N ASP A 122 8.36 6.67 10.60
CA ASP A 122 7.22 7.19 9.84
C ASP A 122 5.93 7.17 10.66
N ARG A 123 5.69 6.10 11.44
CA ARG A 123 4.58 6.03 12.39
C ARG A 123 4.66 7.15 13.43
N GLN A 124 5.84 7.36 14.01
CA GLN A 124 6.04 8.45 14.97
C GLN A 124 5.78 9.82 14.31
N ARG A 125 6.32 10.05 13.11
CA ARG A 125 6.09 11.27 12.33
C ARG A 125 4.61 11.48 12.02
N HIS A 126 3.88 10.42 11.69
CA HIS A 126 2.44 10.44 11.47
C HIS A 126 1.69 10.88 12.74
N GLU A 127 1.96 10.25 13.87
CA GLU A 127 1.34 10.57 15.16
C GLU A 127 1.61 12.03 15.59
N GLU A 128 2.85 12.50 15.44
CA GLU A 128 3.23 13.89 15.72
C GLU A 128 2.48 14.90 14.84
N ASN A 129 2.35 14.60 13.54
CA ASN A 129 1.62 15.46 12.60
C ASN A 129 0.11 15.47 12.88
N ILE A 130 -0.49 14.33 13.22
CA ILE A 130 -1.89 14.26 13.62
C ILE A 130 -2.12 15.08 14.89
N ALA A 131 -1.28 14.91 15.92
CA ALA A 131 -1.38 15.67 17.15
C ALA A 131 -1.24 17.19 16.91
N ALA A 132 -0.36 17.61 15.98
CA ALA A 132 -0.21 19.01 15.61
C ALA A 132 -1.48 19.58 14.93
N LEU A 133 -2.12 18.81 14.04
CA LEU A 133 -3.38 19.21 13.40
C LEU A 133 -4.54 19.33 14.40
N GLU A 134 -4.62 18.40 15.35
CA GLU A 134 -5.62 18.44 16.43
C GLU A 134 -5.42 19.68 17.31
N GLN A 135 -4.18 20.01 17.66
CA GLN A 135 -3.84 21.19 18.46
C GLN A 135 -4.13 22.50 17.73
N SER A 136 -3.96 22.56 16.40
CA SER A 136 -4.31 23.74 15.61
C SER A 136 -5.81 23.88 15.37
N GLY A 137 -6.62 22.87 15.72
CA GLY A 137 -8.06 22.84 15.45
C GLY A 137 -8.39 22.66 13.97
N THR A 138 -7.44 22.15 13.18
CA THR A 138 -7.63 21.93 11.75
C THR A 138 -8.60 20.76 11.56
N GLN A 139 -9.68 21.01 10.84
CA GLN A 139 -10.72 20.01 10.56
C GLN A 139 -10.39 19.23 9.29
N ASN A 140 -10.54 17.90 9.31
CA ASN A 140 -10.36 17.02 8.14
C ASN A 140 -11.67 16.87 7.33
N HIS A 141 -12.06 17.90 6.60
CA HIS A 141 -13.26 17.88 5.76
C HIS A 141 -13.07 18.52 4.36
N LEU A 142 -11.93 19.14 4.09
CA LEU A 142 -11.56 19.84 2.85
C LEU A 142 -12.61 20.85 2.35
N ARG A 143 -13.45 21.40 3.24
CA ARG A 143 -14.61 22.24 2.86
C ARG A 143 -14.29 23.69 2.52
N ALA A 144 -13.18 24.19 3.02
CA ALA A 144 -12.83 25.60 2.92
C ALA A 144 -11.46 25.78 2.28
N ALA A 145 -11.31 26.89 1.54
CA ALA A 145 -10.02 27.32 1.04
C ALA A 145 -9.07 27.59 2.22
N SER A 146 -7.89 26.97 2.18
CA SER A 146 -6.82 27.13 3.18
C SER A 146 -5.54 26.49 2.65
N GLY A 147 -4.39 27.05 3.02
CA GLY A 147 -3.11 26.69 2.39
C GLY A 147 -3.14 27.02 0.89
N THR A 148 -2.66 26.09 0.07
CA THR A 148 -2.69 26.22 -1.39
C THR A 148 -4.00 25.73 -2.02
N TYR A 149 -4.87 25.10 -1.24
CA TYR A 149 -6.15 24.60 -1.74
C TYR A 149 -7.20 25.71 -1.86
N ALA A 150 -7.70 25.91 -3.08
CA ALA A 150 -8.84 26.77 -3.37
C ALA A 150 -9.79 26.05 -4.37
N PRO A 151 -11.01 25.67 -3.97
CA PRO A 151 -11.89 24.83 -4.81
C PRO A 151 -12.13 25.38 -6.22
N ALA A 152 -12.24 26.70 -6.36
CA ALA A 152 -12.56 27.36 -7.62
C ALA A 152 -11.41 27.34 -8.65
N THR A 153 -10.18 27.08 -8.23
CA THR A 153 -8.98 27.10 -9.08
C THR A 153 -8.13 25.86 -8.90
N PHE A 154 -8.65 24.84 -8.20
CA PHE A 154 -7.87 23.65 -7.88
C PHE A 154 -7.64 22.78 -9.11
N TRP A 155 -8.64 22.66 -9.99
CA TRP A 155 -8.56 21.81 -11.17
C TRP A 155 -8.14 22.59 -12.42
N VAL A 156 -7.30 21.97 -13.25
CA VAL A 156 -7.04 22.43 -14.61
C VAL A 156 -8.24 22.09 -15.49
N HIS A 157 -8.68 23.04 -16.30
CA HIS A 157 -9.78 22.85 -17.24
C HIS A 157 -9.26 22.85 -18.68
N SER A 158 -9.43 21.72 -19.36
CA SER A 158 -9.23 21.59 -20.81
C SER A 158 -10.09 20.45 -21.35
N ASP A 159 -10.38 20.46 -22.66
CA ASP A 159 -11.14 19.39 -23.31
C ASP A 159 -10.44 18.03 -23.13
N TYR A 160 -9.10 18.03 -23.15
CA TYR A 160 -8.29 16.84 -22.89
C TYR A 160 -8.50 16.29 -21.47
N VAL A 161 -8.45 17.14 -20.44
CA VAL A 161 -8.66 16.73 -19.05
C VAL A 161 -10.07 16.19 -18.86
N GLN A 162 -11.07 16.88 -19.42
CA GLN A 162 -12.47 16.48 -19.34
C GLN A 162 -12.72 15.11 -19.96
N GLU A 163 -12.12 14.83 -21.12
CA GLU A 163 -12.31 13.55 -21.82
C GLU A 163 -11.58 12.39 -21.14
N ASN A 164 -10.37 12.61 -20.62
CA ASN A 164 -9.49 11.51 -20.19
C ASN A 164 -9.43 11.29 -18.67
N HIS A 165 -9.63 12.34 -17.86
CA HIS A 165 -9.40 12.26 -16.40
C HIS A 165 -10.62 12.58 -15.55
N VAL A 166 -11.64 13.27 -16.10
CA VAL A 166 -12.85 13.63 -15.34
C VAL A 166 -13.92 12.56 -15.53
N SER A 167 -14.13 11.77 -14.48
CA SER A 167 -15.22 10.79 -14.37
C SER A 167 -16.58 11.45 -14.23
N GLU A 168 -17.64 10.70 -14.55
CA GLU A 168 -19.01 11.09 -14.22
C GLU A 168 -19.21 11.26 -12.69
N PRO A 169 -20.20 12.06 -12.23
CA PRO A 169 -20.53 12.13 -10.82
C PRO A 169 -20.92 10.77 -10.24
N PHE A 170 -20.45 10.47 -9.04
CA PHE A 170 -20.74 9.23 -8.31
C PHE A 170 -21.87 9.43 -7.28
N ASP A 171 -22.47 8.33 -6.86
CA ASP A 171 -23.43 8.29 -5.76
C ASP A 171 -22.92 7.41 -4.60
N GLU A 172 -23.76 7.22 -3.58
CA GLU A 172 -23.41 6.41 -2.40
C GLU A 172 -23.23 4.91 -2.74
N GLU A 173 -23.93 4.41 -3.76
CA GLU A 173 -23.79 3.01 -4.19
C GLU A 173 -22.42 2.78 -4.84
N GLU A 174 -21.95 3.73 -5.65
CA GLU A 174 -20.61 3.68 -6.27
C GLU A 174 -19.49 3.73 -5.20
N ILE A 175 -19.63 4.58 -4.18
CA ILE A 175 -18.68 4.63 -3.05
C ILE A 175 -18.60 3.25 -2.37
N VAL A 176 -19.75 2.69 -1.98
CA VAL A 176 -19.80 1.38 -1.32
C VAL A 176 -19.23 0.27 -2.21
N SER A 177 -19.45 0.35 -3.52
CA SER A 177 -18.88 -0.59 -4.48
C SER A 177 -17.36 -0.52 -4.52
N ILE A 178 -16.80 0.68 -4.67
CA ILE A 178 -15.35 0.92 -4.70
C ILE A 178 -14.69 0.53 -3.37
N GLU A 179 -15.23 0.95 -2.23
CA GLU A 179 -14.69 0.60 -0.91
C GLU A 179 -14.68 -0.91 -0.69
N LYS A 180 -15.71 -1.62 -1.17
CA LYS A 180 -15.79 -3.08 -1.08
C LYS A 180 -14.76 -3.77 -1.98
N GLU A 181 -14.54 -3.27 -3.19
CA GLU A 181 -13.58 -3.83 -4.14
C GLU A 181 -12.14 -3.64 -3.67
N LEU A 182 -11.81 -2.42 -3.24
CA LEU A 182 -10.48 -2.08 -2.76
C LEU A 182 -10.23 -2.65 -1.37
N GLY A 183 -11.28 -2.82 -0.55
CA GLY A 183 -11.22 -3.33 0.81
C GLY A 183 -10.87 -2.27 1.86
N TYR A 184 -11.03 -1.00 1.51
CA TYR A 184 -10.63 0.16 2.29
C TYR A 184 -11.69 1.25 2.21
N LYS A 185 -11.94 1.91 3.34
CA LYS A 185 -12.86 3.05 3.42
C LYS A 185 -12.22 4.32 2.86
N LEU A 186 -12.90 5.01 1.95
CA LEU A 186 -12.38 6.25 1.37
C LEU A 186 -12.37 7.39 2.41
N PRO A 187 -11.29 8.20 2.46
CA PRO A 187 -11.26 9.38 3.33
C PRO A 187 -12.40 10.34 3.01
N ALA A 188 -13.00 10.93 4.04
CA ALA A 188 -14.09 11.88 3.85
C ALA A 188 -13.65 13.13 3.04
N SER A 189 -12.40 13.56 3.20
CA SER A 189 -11.79 14.64 2.44
C SER A 189 -11.57 14.28 0.96
N TYR A 190 -11.28 13.00 0.67
CA TYR A 190 -11.17 12.48 -0.70
C TYR A 190 -12.52 12.54 -1.42
N ILE A 191 -13.57 11.97 -0.79
CA ILE A 191 -14.94 12.04 -1.30
C ILE A 191 -15.38 13.49 -1.50
N HIS A 192 -15.02 14.39 -0.57
CA HIS A 192 -15.35 15.80 -0.68
C HIS A 192 -14.68 16.47 -1.89
N LEU A 193 -13.40 16.20 -2.14
CA LEU A 193 -12.71 16.71 -3.32
C LEU A 193 -13.37 16.19 -4.60
N MET A 194 -13.68 14.90 -4.66
CA MET A 194 -14.27 14.27 -5.85
C MET A 194 -15.69 14.77 -6.14
N ASN A 195 -16.41 15.28 -5.14
CA ASN A 195 -17.68 15.98 -5.36
C ASN A 195 -17.53 17.35 -6.03
N THR A 196 -16.34 17.96 -6.01
CA THR A 196 -16.07 19.20 -6.77
C THR A 196 -15.79 18.90 -8.25
N GLN A 197 -15.02 17.84 -8.52
CA GLN A 197 -14.78 17.24 -9.82
C GLN A 197 -14.24 15.83 -9.57
N ASN A 198 -14.83 14.83 -10.22
CA ASN A 198 -14.49 13.43 -9.97
C ASN A 198 -13.24 13.02 -10.76
N GLY A 199 -12.06 13.28 -10.19
CA GLY A 199 -10.79 13.07 -10.86
C GLY A 199 -10.36 14.26 -11.72
N GLY A 200 -9.07 14.30 -12.08
CA GLY A 200 -8.52 15.37 -12.91
C GLY A 200 -7.07 15.71 -12.60
N ILE A 201 -6.61 16.80 -13.19
CA ILE A 201 -5.26 17.34 -12.99
C ILE A 201 -5.36 18.57 -12.09
N PRO A 202 -4.70 18.59 -10.93
CA PRO A 202 -4.67 19.78 -10.08
C PRO A 202 -3.78 20.87 -10.71
N ALA A 203 -4.07 22.13 -10.42
CA ALA A 203 -3.27 23.27 -10.87
C ALA A 203 -1.87 23.31 -10.23
N ARG A 204 -1.70 22.58 -9.12
CA ARG A 204 -0.46 22.42 -8.39
C ARG A 204 -0.17 20.94 -8.24
N THR A 205 1.02 20.51 -8.64
CA THR A 205 1.35 19.11 -8.88
C THR A 205 2.54 18.64 -8.06
N VAL A 206 3.26 19.52 -7.38
CA VAL A 206 4.47 19.16 -6.62
C VAL A 206 4.19 19.09 -5.13
N PHE A 207 4.76 18.11 -4.44
CA PHE A 207 4.68 17.99 -2.99
C PHE A 207 6.08 17.88 -2.36
N PRO A 208 6.41 18.75 -1.37
CA PRO A 208 7.72 18.72 -0.70
C PRO A 208 7.92 17.45 0.15
N THR A 209 9.11 16.88 0.09
CA THR A 209 9.57 15.83 0.99
C THR A 209 10.95 16.17 1.58
N LYS A 210 11.34 15.46 2.64
CA LYS A 210 12.68 15.56 3.23
C LYS A 210 13.58 14.38 2.85
N GLU A 211 12.99 13.42 2.15
CA GLU A 211 13.61 12.17 1.73
C GLU A 211 13.74 12.22 0.21
N ALA A 212 14.93 11.95 -0.30
CA ALA A 212 15.18 11.89 -1.73
C ALA A 212 14.43 10.70 -2.36
N THR A 213 13.95 10.91 -3.57
CA THR A 213 13.36 9.91 -4.46
C THR A 213 14.43 9.45 -5.47
N SER A 214 14.09 8.54 -6.39
CA SER A 214 14.97 8.16 -7.49
C SER A 214 15.34 9.32 -8.43
N TRP A 215 14.52 10.39 -8.46
CA TRP A 215 14.64 11.46 -9.46
C TRP A 215 14.73 12.89 -8.89
N ALA A 216 14.41 13.10 -7.60
CA ALA A 216 14.49 14.40 -6.94
C ALA A 216 14.92 14.29 -5.47
N ASP A 217 15.67 15.30 -4.97
CA ASP A 217 16.21 15.29 -3.61
C ASP A 217 15.17 15.65 -2.53
N ASP A 218 14.14 16.42 -2.87
CA ASP A 218 13.30 17.11 -1.88
C ASP A 218 11.81 17.26 -2.27
N HIS A 219 11.35 16.58 -3.32
CA HIS A 219 9.95 16.62 -3.72
C HIS A 219 9.51 15.37 -4.50
N ILE A 220 8.19 15.21 -4.62
CA ILE A 220 7.52 14.33 -5.59
C ILE A 220 6.59 15.17 -6.47
N ALA A 221 6.20 14.63 -7.62
CA ALA A 221 5.24 15.25 -8.51
C ALA A 221 4.10 14.26 -8.84
N ILE A 222 2.90 14.80 -9.03
CA ILE A 222 1.73 14.06 -9.52
C ILE A 222 1.25 14.63 -10.85
N SER A 223 0.74 13.78 -11.74
CA SER A 223 0.18 14.20 -13.03
C SER A 223 -1.35 14.21 -13.02
N SER A 224 -1.98 13.39 -12.19
CA SER A 224 -3.43 13.42 -12.01
C SER A 224 -3.84 12.80 -10.68
N ILE A 225 -5.04 13.14 -10.22
CA ILE A 225 -5.71 12.48 -9.10
C ILE A 225 -6.84 11.63 -9.69
N MET A 226 -6.87 10.36 -9.32
CA MET A 226 -7.87 9.39 -9.77
C MET A 226 -9.28 9.78 -9.30
N GLY A 227 -10.30 9.50 -10.10
CA GLY A 227 -11.71 9.67 -9.73
C GLY A 227 -12.29 8.40 -9.09
N ILE A 228 -13.40 8.52 -8.37
CA ILE A 228 -14.20 7.41 -7.84
C ILE A 228 -15.06 6.84 -8.97
N GLY A 229 -14.83 5.58 -9.34
CA GLY A 229 -15.65 4.85 -10.30
C GLY A 229 -14.83 3.95 -11.22
N HIS A 230 -15.47 3.51 -12.30
CA HIS A 230 -14.93 2.56 -13.28
C HIS A 230 -14.98 3.09 -14.72
N ASP A 231 -15.52 4.30 -14.93
CA ASP A 231 -15.83 4.84 -16.25
C ASP A 231 -14.59 5.36 -17.01
N LYS A 232 -13.51 5.67 -16.28
CA LYS A 232 -12.21 6.06 -16.84
C LYS A 232 -11.16 4.98 -16.59
N ILE A 233 -10.24 4.85 -17.53
CA ILE A 233 -9.10 3.93 -17.45
C ILE A 233 -8.28 4.15 -16.18
N TYR A 234 -8.10 5.41 -15.78
CA TYR A 234 -7.34 5.83 -14.60
C TYR A 234 -8.23 6.23 -13.40
N ALA A 235 -9.50 5.81 -13.37
CA ALA A 235 -10.29 5.91 -12.15
C ALA A 235 -9.85 4.85 -11.13
N LEU A 236 -10.27 4.98 -9.86
CA LEU A 236 -9.90 4.05 -8.80
C LEU A 236 -10.19 2.58 -9.15
N GLY A 237 -11.37 2.30 -9.72
CA GLY A 237 -11.79 1.00 -10.24
C GLY A 237 -11.61 0.87 -11.76
N GLY A 238 -10.81 1.73 -12.38
CA GLY A 238 -10.51 1.68 -13.81
C GLY A 238 -9.58 0.52 -14.19
N GLU A 239 -9.44 0.26 -15.50
CA GLU A 239 -8.56 -0.79 -16.03
C GLU A 239 -7.10 -0.64 -15.59
N LEU A 240 -6.61 0.60 -15.48
CA LEU A 240 -5.28 0.93 -14.96
C LEU A 240 -5.41 1.64 -13.59
N GLY A 241 -6.43 1.27 -12.82
CA GLY A 241 -6.74 1.82 -11.50
C GLY A 241 -5.91 1.19 -10.37
N SER A 242 -6.41 1.34 -9.14
CA SER A 242 -5.64 0.97 -7.94
C SER A 242 -5.28 -0.51 -7.86
N ARG A 243 -6.20 -1.41 -8.27
CA ARG A 243 -5.93 -2.85 -8.23
C ARG A 243 -4.91 -3.29 -9.26
N PHE A 244 -4.99 -2.76 -10.47
CA PHE A 244 -4.01 -3.05 -11.52
C PHE A 244 -2.58 -2.68 -11.08
N MET A 245 -2.41 -1.52 -10.45
CA MET A 245 -1.08 -1.12 -9.98
C MET A 245 -0.52 -2.08 -8.92
N ILE A 246 -1.36 -2.59 -8.02
CA ILE A 246 -0.94 -3.53 -6.98
C ILE A 246 -0.71 -4.94 -7.55
N GLU A 247 -1.67 -5.45 -8.33
CA GLU A 247 -1.71 -6.86 -8.75
C GLU A 247 -0.85 -7.14 -9.99
N ASP A 248 -0.85 -6.23 -10.97
CA ASP A 248 -0.15 -6.42 -12.24
C ASP A 248 1.21 -5.72 -12.27
N TRP A 249 1.33 -4.55 -11.62
CA TRP A 249 2.59 -3.81 -11.53
C TRP A 249 3.40 -4.11 -10.27
N GLY A 250 2.84 -4.84 -9.31
CA GLY A 250 3.57 -5.34 -8.15
C GLY A 250 3.81 -4.31 -7.04
N TYR A 251 3.08 -3.18 -7.04
CA TYR A 251 3.14 -2.25 -5.92
C TYR A 251 2.65 -2.89 -4.62
N PRO A 252 3.22 -2.51 -3.46
CA PRO A 252 2.83 -3.08 -2.18
C PRO A 252 1.36 -2.78 -1.87
N ASP A 253 0.66 -3.77 -1.34
CA ASP A 253 -0.76 -3.68 -0.97
C ASP A 253 -0.93 -2.94 0.39
N LEU A 254 -0.62 -1.64 0.38
CA LEU A 254 -0.70 -0.72 1.53
C LEU A 254 -2.13 -0.19 1.75
N GLY A 255 -2.93 -0.15 0.68
CA GLY A 255 -4.15 0.63 0.60
C GLY A 255 -4.57 0.97 -0.83
N ILE A 256 -4.85 2.24 -1.08
CA ILE A 256 -5.44 2.72 -2.35
C ILE A 256 -4.45 3.59 -3.10
N VAL A 257 -4.14 3.27 -4.36
CA VAL A 257 -3.43 4.18 -5.27
C VAL A 257 -4.38 5.29 -5.69
N ILE A 258 -3.96 6.54 -5.55
CA ILE A 258 -4.83 7.72 -5.75
C ILE A 258 -4.30 8.73 -6.76
N CYS A 259 -3.03 8.68 -7.14
CA CYS A 259 -2.46 9.57 -8.14
C CYS A 259 -1.58 8.81 -9.12
N ASP A 260 -1.58 9.29 -10.36
CA ASP A 260 -0.55 9.01 -11.34
C ASP A 260 0.56 10.07 -11.22
N CYS A 261 1.77 9.70 -11.63
CA CYS A 261 2.97 10.52 -11.54
C CYS A 261 3.63 10.69 -12.93
N PRO A 262 4.48 11.70 -13.15
CA PRO A 262 5.09 11.97 -14.46
C PRO A 262 5.89 10.82 -15.06
N SER A 263 6.31 9.86 -14.23
CA SER A 263 7.10 8.69 -14.61
C SER A 263 6.32 7.64 -15.42
N ALA A 264 5.02 7.86 -15.66
CA ALA A 264 4.14 6.90 -16.34
C ALA A 264 4.02 5.55 -15.61
N GLY A 265 3.84 5.61 -14.28
CA GLY A 265 3.55 4.46 -13.43
C GLY A 265 4.77 3.82 -12.76
N HIS A 266 5.98 4.36 -12.93
CA HIS A 266 7.18 3.92 -12.20
C HIS A 266 7.23 4.48 -10.76
N ASP A 267 6.33 5.40 -10.43
CA ASP A 267 6.01 5.77 -9.07
C ASP A 267 4.53 6.12 -8.93
N VAL A 268 4.01 6.03 -7.71
CA VAL A 268 2.61 6.31 -7.38
C VAL A 268 2.46 7.00 -6.04
N VAL A 269 1.32 7.67 -5.84
CA VAL A 269 0.89 8.14 -4.50
C VAL A 269 -0.24 7.25 -4.00
N MET A 270 -0.13 6.79 -2.76
CA MET A 270 -1.07 5.87 -2.12
C MET A 270 -1.61 6.44 -0.80
N LEU A 271 -2.85 6.08 -0.49
CA LEU A 271 -3.40 6.11 0.86
C LEU A 271 -2.91 4.85 1.59
N ASP A 272 -2.12 5.03 2.64
CA ASP A 272 -1.53 3.93 3.42
C ASP A 272 -2.32 3.69 4.72
N TYR A 273 -2.91 2.51 4.82
CA TYR A 273 -3.76 2.11 5.95
C TYR A 273 -3.01 1.25 6.97
N ARG A 274 -1.70 1.00 6.82
CA ARG A 274 -0.95 0.15 7.76
C ARG A 274 -0.97 0.66 9.20
N PHE A 275 -1.15 1.98 9.40
CA PHE A 275 -1.18 2.57 10.74
C PHE A 275 -2.58 2.62 11.37
N CYS A 276 -3.65 2.68 10.57
CA CYS A 276 -5.01 2.92 11.04
C CYS A 276 -6.00 1.77 10.76
N GLY A 277 -5.62 0.79 9.93
CA GLY A 277 -6.50 -0.29 9.49
C GLY A 277 -7.52 0.15 8.43
N PRO A 278 -8.26 -0.78 7.80
CA PRO A 278 -9.04 -0.50 6.59
C PRO A 278 -10.22 0.48 6.76
N GLU A 279 -10.63 0.74 8.00
CA GLU A 279 -11.72 1.66 8.35
C GLU A 279 -11.23 3.00 8.90
N GLY A 280 -9.91 3.15 9.07
CA GLY A 280 -9.29 4.33 9.67
C GLY A 280 -9.07 5.46 8.68
N GLU A 281 -8.58 6.60 9.18
CA GLU A 281 -8.10 7.70 8.33
C GLU A 281 -6.63 7.41 7.95
N PRO A 282 -6.32 7.14 6.67
CA PRO A 282 -4.98 6.77 6.22
C PRO A 282 -4.04 7.98 6.14
N CYS A 283 -2.74 7.74 6.25
CA CYS A 283 -1.74 8.70 5.80
C CYS A 283 -1.56 8.63 4.28
N VAL A 284 -0.77 9.55 3.74
CA VAL A 284 -0.42 9.59 2.31
C VAL A 284 1.07 9.30 2.16
N VAL A 285 1.40 8.40 1.23
CA VAL A 285 2.78 7.99 0.92
C VAL A 285 3.03 8.03 -0.59
N HIS A 286 4.28 8.21 -0.96
CA HIS A 286 4.80 7.95 -2.31
C HIS A 286 5.48 6.59 -2.31
N VAL A 287 5.38 5.86 -3.42
CA VAL A 287 6.07 4.57 -3.62
C VAL A 287 6.81 4.60 -4.93
N ASP A 288 8.12 4.35 -4.86
CA ASP A 288 9.05 4.46 -5.99
C ASP A 288 9.51 3.07 -6.46
N GLN A 289 9.01 2.61 -7.62
CA GLN A 289 9.37 1.30 -8.15
C GLN A 289 10.85 1.21 -8.53
N GLU A 290 11.45 2.28 -9.03
CA GLU A 290 12.85 2.28 -9.47
C GLU A 290 13.81 2.16 -8.28
N ASN A 291 13.35 2.54 -7.08
CA ASN A 291 14.06 2.37 -5.83
C ASN A 291 13.52 1.20 -4.98
N ASP A 292 13.25 0.05 -5.60
CA ASP A 292 12.78 -1.18 -4.92
C ASP A 292 11.49 -1.01 -4.12
N TYR A 293 10.55 -0.23 -4.67
CA TYR A 293 9.28 0.14 -4.03
C TYR A 293 9.47 0.88 -2.69
N GLU A 294 10.50 1.72 -2.60
CA GLU A 294 10.75 2.54 -1.40
C GLU A 294 9.53 3.41 -1.08
N ILE A 295 9.09 3.35 0.18
CA ILE A 295 7.88 4.05 0.64
C ILE A 295 8.30 5.33 1.35
N THR A 296 7.88 6.48 0.85
CA THR A 296 8.19 7.80 1.42
C THR A 296 6.94 8.42 2.06
N TYR A 297 7.00 8.74 3.35
CA TYR A 297 5.89 9.39 4.05
C TYR A 297 5.71 10.85 3.59
N LEU A 298 4.50 11.20 3.14
CA LEU A 298 4.19 12.55 2.64
C LEU A 298 3.37 13.36 3.63
N ALA A 299 2.20 12.85 4.04
CA ALA A 299 1.22 13.63 4.80
C ALA A 299 0.42 12.79 5.79
N PRO A 300 -0.08 13.39 6.89
CA PRO A 300 -0.84 12.66 7.90
C PRO A 300 -2.23 12.23 7.44
N ASN A 301 -2.80 12.86 6.41
CA ASN A 301 -4.07 12.50 5.78
C ASN A 301 -4.18 13.15 4.39
N PHE A 302 -5.22 12.76 3.65
CA PHE A 302 -5.44 13.25 2.28
C PHE A 302 -5.62 14.77 2.21
N GLU A 303 -6.35 15.39 3.14
CA GLU A 303 -6.53 16.84 3.15
C GLU A 303 -5.18 17.58 3.32
N ALA A 304 -4.33 17.12 4.24
CA ALA A 304 -3.01 17.71 4.44
C ALA A 304 -2.14 17.60 3.18
N PHE A 305 -2.22 16.47 2.46
CA PHE A 305 -1.55 16.30 1.17
C PHE A 305 -2.03 17.32 0.15
N ILE A 306 -3.35 17.41 -0.08
CA ILE A 306 -3.95 18.33 -1.05
C ILE A 306 -3.64 19.79 -0.75
N ARG A 307 -3.62 20.18 0.53
CA ARG A 307 -3.27 21.56 0.96
C ARG A 307 -1.76 21.86 0.89
N GLY A 308 -0.94 20.83 0.74
CA GLY A 308 0.52 20.93 0.63
C GLY A 308 1.04 20.95 -0.80
N LEU A 309 0.18 20.77 -1.81
CA LEU A 309 0.58 20.83 -3.22
C LEU A 309 1.03 22.25 -3.60
N LEU A 310 2.17 22.34 -4.29
CA LEU A 310 2.86 23.55 -4.74
C LEU A 310 2.92 23.62 -6.27
N ASP A 311 3.19 24.82 -6.79
CA ASP A 311 3.42 25.05 -8.22
C ASP A 311 4.76 24.43 -8.64
N GLU A 312 4.83 23.84 -9.83
CA GLU A 312 6.02 23.17 -10.41
C GLU A 312 7.24 24.10 -10.45
N ASP A 313 7.02 25.36 -10.85
CA ASP A 313 8.02 26.44 -10.87
C ASP A 313 8.72 26.69 -9.51
N THR A 314 8.19 26.16 -8.40
CA THR A 314 8.84 26.27 -7.08
C THR A 314 10.17 25.51 -7.03
N TYR A 315 10.31 24.45 -7.83
CA TYR A 315 11.45 23.53 -7.82
C TYR A 315 12.28 23.57 -9.11
N ASP A 316 11.70 23.96 -10.25
CA ASP A 316 12.48 24.20 -11.48
C ASP A 316 13.55 25.30 -11.30
N LEU A 317 13.38 26.19 -10.31
CA LEU A 317 14.32 27.27 -10.02
C LEU A 317 15.56 26.85 -9.20
N SER A 318 15.61 25.64 -8.65
CA SER A 318 16.79 25.12 -7.93
C SER A 318 17.78 24.42 -8.84
N ASP A 319 17.31 23.74 -9.90
CA ASP A 319 18.18 22.98 -10.81
C ASP A 319 19.01 23.88 -11.75
N GLU A 320 18.58 25.12 -11.97
CA GLU A 320 19.36 26.11 -12.74
C GLU A 320 20.46 26.81 -11.91
N GLN A 321 20.54 26.62 -10.59
CA GLN A 321 21.52 27.33 -9.74
C GLN A 321 22.82 26.57 -9.46
N ASP A 322 22.95 25.32 -9.90
CA ASP A 322 24.15 24.50 -9.73
C ASP A 322 25.03 24.37 -11.00
N GLU A 323 24.76 25.16 -12.06
CA GLU A 323 25.54 25.20 -13.31
C GLU A 323 26.40 26.48 -13.53
N ASP A 324 26.94 27.12 -12.49
CA ASP A 324 27.92 28.23 -12.63
C ASP A 324 29.29 27.99 -11.96
#